data_AF-L2GS15-F1
#
_entry.id   AF-L2GS15-F1
#
_cell.length_a   1.000
_cell.length_b   1.000
_cell.length_c   1.000
_cell.angle_alpha   90.00
_cell.angle_beta   90.00
_cell.angle_gamma   90.00
#
_symmetry.space_group_name_H-M   'P 1'
#
loop_
_entity.id
_entity.type
_entity.pdbx_description
1 polymer ?
#
loop_
_entity_poly.entity_id
_entity_poly.type
_entity_poly.pdbx_seq_one_letter_code
_entity_poly.pdbx_strand_id
1 'polypeptide(L)'
;MMNEGNVTNEKKQMSYVMVFCVLLVLEVTFFGMAVFFTTNVQFKSVYLLHGSASLLGNFFLVEGIIIKNFAQISLYPIIYFYTLANIFISDFKGIGLYFAFKIAQVGVFVLRGFFVFHVFNRLRLEFAWHSFKRLGTSPQIIGKYIF
;
A
#
# COMPACT_ATOMS: atom_id res chain seq x y z
N MET A 1 -0.32 13.52 -32.34
CA MET A 1 -0.26 12.08 -32.01
C MET A 1 -0.37 11.92 -30.49
N MET A 2 -1.59 11.65 -30.00
CA MET A 2 -1.79 11.35 -28.59
C MET A 2 -1.13 10.01 -28.26
N ASN A 3 -0.45 10.02 -27.13
CA ASN A 3 0.51 9.05 -26.63
C ASN A 3 -0.19 7.74 -26.24
N GLU A 4 -0.46 6.83 -27.20
CA GLU A 4 -1.13 5.54 -26.95
C GLU A 4 -0.46 4.74 -25.83
N GLY A 5 0.88 4.80 -25.74
CA GLY A 5 1.65 4.21 -24.66
C GLY A 5 1.31 4.76 -23.26
N ASN A 6 1.02 6.07 -23.14
CA ASN A 6 0.60 6.68 -21.86
C ASN A 6 -0.78 6.19 -21.43
N VAL A 7 -1.72 6.12 -22.36
CA VAL A 7 -3.12 5.72 -22.07
C VAL A 7 -3.19 4.27 -21.60
N THR A 8 -2.41 3.37 -22.21
CA THR A 8 -2.30 1.99 -21.74
C THR A 8 -1.63 1.87 -20.36
N ASN A 9 -0.73 2.79 -20.01
CA ASN A 9 -0.06 2.74 -18.72
C ASN A 9 -0.93 3.30 -17.59
N GLU A 10 -1.69 4.36 -17.86
CA GLU A 10 -2.67 4.92 -16.92
C GLU A 10 -3.80 3.94 -16.59
N LYS A 11 -4.31 3.21 -17.61
CA LYS A 11 -5.30 2.12 -17.37
C LYS A 11 -4.75 1.02 -16.46
N LYS A 12 -3.47 0.64 -16.61
CA LYS A 12 -2.81 -0.34 -15.73
C LYS A 12 -2.62 0.19 -14.32
N GLN A 13 -2.21 1.45 -14.18
CA GLN A 13 -2.06 2.11 -12.89
C GLN A 13 -3.40 2.19 -12.14
N MET A 14 -4.48 2.54 -12.82
CA MET A 14 -5.83 2.52 -12.24
C MET A 14 -6.29 1.11 -11.86
N SER A 15 -5.93 0.08 -12.64
CA SER A 15 -6.18 -1.30 -12.27
C SER A 15 -5.46 -1.69 -10.97
N TYR A 16 -4.20 -1.27 -10.78
CA TYR A 16 -3.50 -1.50 -9.51
C TYR A 16 -4.20 -0.79 -8.34
N VAL A 17 -4.57 0.49 -8.50
CA VAL A 17 -5.33 1.24 -7.48
C VAL A 17 -6.60 0.50 -7.09
N MET A 18 -7.37 0.01 -8.07
CA MET A 18 -8.58 -0.76 -7.82
C MET A 18 -8.29 -2.03 -7.01
N VAL A 19 -7.25 -2.78 -7.35
CA VAL A 19 -6.85 -3.99 -6.61
C VAL A 19 -6.48 -3.64 -5.17
N PHE A 20 -5.68 -2.60 -4.95
CA PHE A 20 -5.30 -2.17 -3.60
C PHE A 20 -6.51 -1.75 -2.76
N CYS A 21 -7.45 -1.01 -3.33
CA CYS A 21 -8.69 -0.64 -2.65
C CYS A 21 -9.56 -1.86 -2.31
N VAL A 22 -9.70 -2.83 -3.22
CA VAL A 22 -10.45 -4.08 -2.94
C VAL A 22 -9.79 -4.88 -1.81
N LEU A 23 -8.47 -5.01 -1.83
CA LEU A 23 -7.73 -5.70 -0.76
C LEU A 23 -7.87 -4.98 0.58
N LEU A 24 -7.82 -3.65 0.60
CA LEU A 24 -8.07 -2.87 1.81
C LEU A 24 -9.48 -3.09 2.35
N VAL A 25 -10.50 -3.07 1.48
CA VAL A 25 -11.89 -3.30 1.90
C VAL A 25 -12.02 -4.69 2.51
N LEU A 26 -11.50 -5.73 1.85
CA LEU A 26 -11.48 -7.09 2.37
C LEU A 26 -10.78 -7.19 3.73
N GLU A 27 -9.64 -6.54 3.89
CA GLU A 27 -8.89 -6.50 5.15
C GLU A 27 -9.71 -5.85 6.26
N VAL A 28 -10.32 -4.69 6.01
CA VAL A 28 -11.16 -3.97 6.98
C VAL A 28 -12.41 -4.77 7.32
N THR A 29 -13.02 -5.44 6.34
CA THR A 29 -14.18 -6.31 6.58
C THR A 29 -13.81 -7.50 7.46
N PHE A 30 -12.73 -8.22 7.17
CA PHE A 30 -12.30 -9.33 8.01
C PHE A 30 -11.84 -8.88 9.39
N PHE A 31 -11.18 -7.72 9.49
CA PHE A 31 -10.85 -7.11 10.77
C PHE A 31 -12.12 -6.77 11.58
N GLY A 32 -13.11 -6.15 10.95
CA GLY A 32 -14.40 -5.83 11.58
C GLY A 32 -15.14 -7.08 12.05
N MET A 33 -15.16 -8.14 11.25
CA MET A 33 -15.76 -9.43 11.62
C MET A 33 -14.99 -10.09 12.77
N ALA A 34 -13.65 -10.06 12.75
CA ALA A 34 -12.84 -10.55 13.86
C ALA A 34 -13.15 -9.78 15.15
N VAL A 35 -13.23 -8.45 15.10
CA VAL A 35 -13.60 -7.62 16.25
C VAL A 35 -15.03 -7.91 16.70
N PHE A 36 -16.00 -8.14 15.81
CA PHE A 36 -17.38 -8.48 16.19
C PHE A 36 -17.47 -9.76 17.02
N PHE A 37 -16.68 -10.78 16.68
CA PHE A 37 -16.64 -12.06 17.40
C PHE A 37 -15.67 -12.07 18.59
N THR A 38 -15.04 -10.94 18.95
CA THR A 38 -14.15 -10.90 20.12
C THR A 38 -14.97 -10.93 21.41
N THR A 39 -14.67 -11.89 22.28
CA THR A 39 -15.26 -11.96 23.63
C THR A 39 -14.55 -11.05 24.63
N ASN A 40 -13.28 -10.71 24.35
CA ASN A 40 -12.49 -9.76 25.14
C ASN A 40 -12.33 -8.45 24.37
N VAL A 41 -12.81 -7.36 24.96
CA VAL A 41 -12.56 -6.00 24.45
C VAL A 41 -11.08 -5.67 24.71
N GLN A 42 -10.19 -6.02 23.79
CA GLN A 42 -8.81 -5.51 23.84
C GLN A 42 -8.82 -3.97 23.73
N PHE A 43 -7.75 -3.34 24.21
CA PHE A 43 -7.55 -1.89 24.22
C PHE A 43 -7.97 -1.24 22.90
N LYS A 44 -9.00 -0.39 22.94
CA LYS A 44 -9.53 0.38 21.79
C LYS A 44 -8.41 1.05 20.97
N SER A 45 -7.30 1.42 21.62
CA SER A 45 -6.14 2.06 20.98
C SER A 45 -5.43 1.18 19.95
N VAL A 46 -5.22 -0.12 20.21
CA VAL A 46 -4.48 -1.01 19.29
C VAL A 46 -5.28 -1.25 18.01
N TYR A 47 -6.59 -1.44 18.15
CA TYR A 47 -7.50 -1.59 17.01
C TYR A 47 -7.62 -0.31 16.18
N LEU A 48 -7.68 0.85 16.84
CA LEU A 48 -7.66 2.14 16.16
C LEU A 48 -6.33 2.37 15.42
N LEU A 49 -5.20 2.07 16.05
CA LEU A 49 -3.88 2.19 15.42
C LEU A 49 -3.75 1.29 14.19
N HIS A 50 -4.20 0.03 14.28
CA HIS A 50 -4.19 -0.89 13.17
C HIS A 50 -5.04 -0.40 11.98
N GLY A 51 -6.29 -0.02 12.23
CA GLY A 51 -7.18 0.50 11.19
C GLY A 51 -6.66 1.79 10.55
N SER A 52 -6.14 2.72 11.37
CA SER A 52 -5.60 4.00 10.90
C SER A 52 -4.35 3.80 10.05
N ALA A 53 -3.45 2.92 10.46
CA ALA A 53 -2.24 2.61 9.71
C ALA A 53 -2.56 1.90 8.38
N SER A 54 -3.53 0.97 8.35
CA SER A 54 -3.96 0.32 7.11
C SER A 54 -4.58 1.30 6.12
N LEU A 55 -5.42 2.23 6.58
CA LEU A 55 -6.00 3.28 5.75
C LEU A 55 -4.94 4.26 5.24
N LEU A 56 -4.07 4.75 6.14
CA LEU A 56 -3.01 5.70 5.80
C LEU A 56 -2.01 5.11 4.81
N GLY A 57 -1.61 3.84 5.02
CA GLY A 57 -0.75 3.12 4.09
C GLY A 57 -1.38 3.06 2.70
N ASN A 58 -2.65 2.64 2.60
CA ASN A 58 -3.32 2.58 1.31
C ASN A 58 -3.48 3.96 0.66
N PHE A 59 -3.74 5.00 1.44
CA PHE A 59 -3.80 6.39 0.95
C PHE A 59 -2.49 6.80 0.29
N PHE A 60 -1.34 6.66 0.98
CA PHE A 60 -0.04 7.00 0.39
C PHE A 60 0.29 6.19 -0.85
N LEU A 61 -0.13 4.93 -0.87
CA LEU A 61 0.13 4.07 -2.01
C LEU A 61 -0.70 4.48 -3.23
N VAL A 62 -2.00 4.73 -3.05
CA VAL A 62 -2.91 5.18 -4.11
C VAL A 62 -2.55 6.58 -4.59
N GLU A 63 -2.33 7.51 -3.67
CA GLU A 63 -1.91 8.87 -3.99
C GLU A 63 -0.58 8.83 -4.76
N GLY A 64 0.42 8.10 -4.24
CA GLY A 64 1.71 7.94 -4.89
C GLY A 64 1.61 7.38 -6.30
N ILE A 65 0.67 6.47 -6.57
CA ILE A 65 0.39 5.97 -7.92
C ILE A 65 -0.20 7.06 -8.81
N ILE A 66 -1.23 7.77 -8.34
CA ILE A 66 -1.94 8.80 -9.12
C ILE A 66 -1.02 9.98 -9.46
N ILE A 67 -0.30 10.51 -8.46
CA ILE A 67 0.58 11.66 -8.65
C ILE A 67 1.98 11.28 -9.15
N LYS A 68 2.23 9.97 -9.36
CA LYS A 68 3.51 9.40 -9.81
C LYS A 68 4.67 9.82 -8.90
N ASN A 69 4.43 9.85 -7.59
CA ASN A 69 5.40 10.27 -6.57
C ASN A 69 6.06 9.07 -5.88
N PHE A 70 7.35 8.88 -6.16
CA PHE A 70 8.12 7.78 -5.60
C PHE A 70 8.31 7.86 -4.07
N ALA A 71 8.36 9.06 -3.50
CA ALA A 71 8.55 9.23 -2.06
C ALA A 71 7.34 8.67 -1.27
N GLN A 72 6.12 8.94 -1.74
CA GLN A 72 4.89 8.42 -1.12
C GLN A 72 4.80 6.90 -1.23
N ILE A 73 5.16 6.32 -2.38
CA ILE A 73 5.21 4.86 -2.53
C ILE A 73 6.29 4.24 -1.63
N SER A 74 7.42 4.92 -1.43
CA SER A 74 8.50 4.45 -0.56
C SER A 74 8.17 4.52 0.94
N LEU A 75 7.18 5.33 1.33
CA LEU A 75 6.67 5.37 2.70
C LEU A 75 5.78 4.15 3.01
N TYR A 76 5.15 3.55 2.00
CA TYR A 76 4.24 2.42 2.21
C TYR A 76 4.90 1.23 2.90
N PRO A 77 6.09 0.72 2.50
CA PRO A 77 6.76 -0.38 3.21
C PRO A 77 6.94 -0.11 4.70
N ILE A 78 7.28 1.12 5.09
CA ILE A 78 7.48 1.51 6.49
C ILE A 78 6.16 1.34 7.27
N ILE A 79 5.07 1.88 6.72
CA ILE A 79 3.73 1.77 7.33
C ILE A 79 3.28 0.31 7.34
N TYR A 80 3.57 -0.46 6.29
CA TYR A 80 3.24 -1.87 6.20
C TYR A 80 3.91 -2.70 7.32
N PHE A 81 5.22 -2.52 7.54
CA PHE A 81 5.91 -3.21 8.63
C PHE A 81 5.40 -2.79 10.01
N TYR A 82 5.09 -1.51 10.20
CA TYR A 82 4.45 -1.03 11.43
C TYR A 82 3.09 -1.71 11.67
N THR A 83 2.24 -1.77 10.65
CA THR A 83 0.93 -2.45 10.74
C THR A 83 1.09 -3.95 10.98
N LEU A 84 2.09 -4.58 10.36
CA LEU A 84 2.42 -6.00 10.57
C LEU A 84 2.80 -6.26 12.03
N ALA A 85 3.67 -5.44 12.62
CA ALA A 85 4.05 -5.57 14.02
C ALA A 85 2.82 -5.47 14.95
N ASN A 86 1.92 -4.52 14.69
CA ASN A 86 0.68 -4.36 15.45
C ASN A 86 -0.25 -5.59 15.39
N ILE A 87 -0.24 -6.36 14.29
CA ILE A 87 -1.04 -7.60 14.20
C ILE A 87 -0.58 -8.63 15.24
N PHE A 88 0.73 -8.72 15.50
CA PHE A 88 1.31 -9.72 16.40
C PHE A 88 1.41 -9.28 17.86
N ILE A 89 1.20 -7.99 18.15
CA ILE A 89 1.15 -7.47 19.53
C ILE A 89 -0.15 -7.91 20.22
N SER A 90 -1.23 -8.17 19.48
CA SER A 90 -2.49 -8.66 20.03
C SER A 90 -2.39 -10.15 20.40
N ASP A 91 -2.68 -10.47 21.67
CA ASP A 91 -2.72 -11.84 22.20
C ASP A 91 -3.70 -12.73 21.39
N PHE A 92 -3.19 -13.75 20.69
CA PHE A 92 -3.99 -14.72 19.89
C PHE A 92 -4.67 -15.77 20.78
N LYS A 93 -5.52 -15.33 21.71
CA LYS A 93 -6.19 -16.22 22.69
C LYS A 93 -7.64 -16.57 22.34
N GLY A 94 -8.19 -16.00 21.26
CA GLY A 94 -9.56 -16.28 20.82
C GLY A 94 -9.65 -17.57 19.98
N ILE A 95 -10.58 -18.46 20.33
CA ILE A 95 -10.89 -19.70 19.60
C ILE A 95 -12.17 -19.50 18.77
N GLY A 96 -12.32 -20.23 17.66
CA GLY A 96 -13.55 -20.24 16.84
C GLY A 96 -13.58 -19.21 15.72
N LEU A 97 -14.73 -18.58 15.47
CA LEU A 97 -14.93 -17.65 14.35
C LEU A 97 -13.99 -16.44 14.39
N TYR A 98 -13.66 -15.93 15.57
CA TYR A 98 -12.64 -14.89 15.76
C TYR A 98 -11.33 -15.27 15.07
N PHE A 99 -10.84 -16.49 15.33
CA PHE A 99 -9.57 -16.97 14.81
C PHE A 99 -9.61 -17.14 13.29
N ALA A 100 -10.72 -17.66 12.75
CA ALA A 100 -10.91 -17.80 11.32
C ALA A 100 -10.85 -16.44 10.59
N PHE A 101 -11.59 -15.44 11.09
CA PHE A 101 -11.57 -14.09 10.50
C PHE A 101 -10.22 -13.40 10.71
N LYS A 102 -9.53 -13.67 11.83
CA LYS A 102 -8.19 -13.12 12.08
C LYS A 102 -7.15 -13.71 11.12
N ILE A 103 -7.18 -15.02 10.86
CA ILE A 103 -6.34 -15.65 9.83
C ILE A 103 -6.67 -15.08 8.46
N ALA A 104 -7.95 -14.95 8.10
CA ALA A 104 -8.35 -14.38 6.81
C ALA A 104 -7.84 -12.94 6.65
N GLN A 105 -7.97 -12.12 7.69
CA GLN A 105 -7.42 -10.76 7.73
C GLN A 105 -5.90 -10.76 7.47
N VAL A 106 -5.15 -11.58 8.20
CA VAL A 106 -3.69 -11.69 8.03
C VAL A 106 -3.34 -12.19 6.63
N GLY A 107 -4.08 -13.16 6.10
CA GLY A 107 -3.92 -13.67 4.74
C GLY A 107 -4.08 -12.58 3.68
N VAL A 108 -5.13 -11.78 3.78
CA VAL A 108 -5.34 -10.62 2.88
C VAL A 108 -4.21 -9.60 3.04
N PHE A 109 -3.77 -9.33 4.27
CA PHE A 109 -2.70 -8.38 4.55
C PHE A 109 -1.35 -8.83 3.93
N VAL A 110 -1.03 -10.13 4.02
CA VAL A 110 0.16 -10.73 3.41
C VAL A 110 0.06 -10.69 1.88
N LEU A 111 -1.10 -11.06 1.32
CA LEU A 111 -1.33 -11.01 -0.13
C LEU A 111 -1.19 -9.58 -0.67
N ARG A 112 -1.68 -8.58 0.07
CA ARG A 112 -1.49 -7.15 -0.23
C ARG A 112 0.00 -6.79 -0.26
N GLY A 113 0.77 -7.20 0.75
CA GLY A 113 2.22 -7.00 0.79
C GLY A 113 2.95 -7.62 -0.41
N PHE A 114 2.59 -8.85 -0.78
CA PHE A 114 3.15 -9.53 -1.95
C PHE A 114 2.84 -8.78 -3.25
N PHE A 115 1.58 -8.34 -3.41
CA PHE A 115 1.17 -7.58 -4.60
C PHE A 115 1.89 -6.24 -4.68
N VAL A 116 2.03 -5.52 -3.56
CA VAL A 116 2.82 -4.28 -3.51
C VAL A 116 4.26 -4.54 -3.90
N PHE A 117 4.91 -5.56 -3.35
CA PHE A 117 6.30 -5.88 -3.67
C PHE A 117 6.50 -6.11 -5.18
N HIS A 118 5.58 -6.87 -5.81
CA HIS A 118 5.60 -7.11 -7.25
C HIS A 118 5.43 -5.82 -8.06
N VAL A 119 4.50 -4.96 -7.66
CA VAL A 119 4.19 -3.70 -8.36
C VAL A 119 5.24 -2.62 -8.09
N PHE A 120 5.89 -2.63 -6.93
CA PHE A 120 6.86 -1.61 -6.48
C PHE A 120 8.04 -1.48 -7.43
N ASN A 121 8.64 -2.61 -7.84
CA ASN A 121 9.78 -2.59 -8.76
C ASN A 121 9.42 -1.97 -10.11
N ARG A 122 8.21 -2.24 -10.60
CA ARG A 122 7.71 -1.68 -11.85
C ARG A 122 7.43 -0.18 -11.74
N LEU A 123 6.73 0.24 -10.68
CA LEU A 123 6.43 1.65 -10.43
C LEU A 123 7.69 2.48 -10.20
N ARG A 124 8.71 1.91 -9.53
CA ARG A 124 10.01 2.57 -9.34
C ARG A 124 10.66 2.97 -10.66
N LEU A 125 10.69 2.06 -11.63
CA LEU A 125 11.25 2.33 -12.96
C LEU A 125 10.44 3.38 -13.71
N GLU A 126 9.10 3.26 -13.70
CA GLU A 126 8.20 4.20 -14.38
C GLU A 126 8.29 5.61 -13.78
N PHE A 127 8.42 5.73 -12.46
CA PHE A 127 8.44 7.03 -11.76
C PHE A 127 9.81 7.68 -11.78
N ALA A 128 10.89 6.88 -11.77
CA ALA A 128 12.23 7.38 -12.05
C ALA A 128 12.29 7.97 -13.47
N TRP A 129 11.71 7.27 -14.45
CA TRP A 129 11.63 7.76 -15.83
C TRP A 129 10.76 9.03 -15.96
N HIS A 130 9.62 9.07 -15.27
CA HIS A 130 8.76 10.24 -15.25
C HIS A 130 9.45 11.44 -14.59
N SER A 131 10.12 11.24 -13.46
CA SER A 131 10.91 12.28 -12.77
C SER A 131 12.07 12.77 -13.64
N PHE A 132 12.77 11.87 -14.33
CA PHE A 132 13.83 12.22 -15.28
C PHE A 132 13.31 13.09 -16.42
N LYS A 133 12.16 12.72 -17.03
CA LYS A 133 11.51 13.54 -18.06
C LYS A 133 11.05 14.90 -17.54
N ARG A 134 10.53 14.95 -16.31
CA ARG A 134 10.01 16.18 -15.69
C ARG A 134 11.13 17.15 -15.28
N LEU A 135 12.29 16.64 -14.88
CA LEU A 135 13.48 17.45 -14.59
C LEU A 135 14.05 18.12 -15.85
N GLY A 136 13.68 17.64 -17.04
CA GLY A 136 14.21 18.14 -18.30
C GLY A 136 15.73 17.97 -18.40
N THR A 137 16.29 18.40 -19.53
CA THR A 137 17.74 18.50 -19.75
C THR A 137 18.37 19.55 -18.83
N SER A 138 18.38 19.33 -17.52
CA SER A 138 19.17 20.16 -16.62
C SER A 138 20.64 20.04 -17.06
N PRO A 139 21.33 21.16 -17.35
CA PRO A 139 22.73 21.13 -17.77
C PRO A 139 23.64 20.47 -16.72
N GLN A 140 23.20 20.44 -15.45
CA GLN A 140 23.86 19.73 -14.35
C GLN A 140 23.85 18.21 -14.53
N ILE A 141 22.80 17.64 -15.13
CA ILE A 141 22.65 16.18 -15.34
C ILE A 141 23.34 15.76 -16.65
N ILE A 142 23.45 16.67 -17.63
CA ILE A 142 24.05 16.42 -18.95
C ILE A 142 25.57 16.50 -18.91
N GLY A 143 26.17 16.95 -17.81
CA GLY A 143 27.62 17.14 -17.73
C GLY A 143 28.14 18.23 -18.68
N LYS A 144 27.26 19.11 -19.18
CA LYS A 144 27.64 20.30 -19.95
C LYS A 144 27.91 21.46 -18.99
N TYR A 145 28.95 21.32 -18.17
CA TYR A 145 29.71 22.48 -17.74
C TYR A 145 30.80 22.68 -18.78
N ILE A 146 30.59 23.63 -19.69
CA ILE A 146 31.68 24.21 -20.48
C ILE A 146 32.40 25.14 -19.51
N PHE A 147 33.54 24.69 -19.00
CA PHE A 147 34.58 25.58 -18.49
C PHE A 147 35.33 26.18 -19.67
#